data_AF-A0A5C9E494-F1
#
_entry.id   AF-A0A5C9E494-F1
#
_cell.length_a   1.000
_cell.length_b   1.000
_cell.length_c   1.000
_cell.angle_alpha   90.00
_cell.angle_beta   90.00
_cell.angle_gamma   90.00
#
_symmetry.space_group_name_H-M   'P 1'
#
loop_
_entity.id
_entity.type
_entity.pdbx_description
1 polymer ?
#
loop_
_entity_poly.entity_id
_entity_poly.type
_entity_poly.pdbx_seq_one_letter_code
_entity_poly.pdbx_strand_id
1 'polypeptide(L)'
;MRPSRRIISTLLGILMVSMIMTPTVAATTLNDSNPVAQQFQAFEIDAFTYRIAFQLSDGTEIFLIRCSFKIMYFYQHHHPTITEHYLQSYVGFYFGKSALGRPLVSSASATNLAFYPKWVDSAGYPHDLLGDEASFSLSGQIVDGQLTGNFQLLDPLAASRYIPEFGGTFTFEGLKITLVDGVEIDLSEENIQLEIIKELNEYNPNEPDVSFDNNNITFSNTRGYTYLNIGGAAPLLLIIDLILLVSFISLAIVGIAVLILWLKGRIALPILGKLPSEPVVQ
;
A
#
# COMPACT_ATOMS: atom_id res chain seq x y z
N MET A 1 -20.55 -45.71 7.07
CA MET A 1 -19.26 -45.52 6.37
C MET A 1 -18.80 -44.09 6.57
N ARG A 2 -17.56 -43.87 7.02
CA ARG A 2 -17.00 -42.52 7.20
C ARG A 2 -17.02 -41.80 5.85
N PRO A 3 -17.57 -40.57 5.73
CA PRO A 3 -17.43 -39.79 4.50
C PRO A 3 -15.93 -39.73 4.19
N SER A 4 -15.57 -40.10 2.96
CA SER A 4 -14.17 -40.22 2.61
C SER A 4 -13.51 -38.87 2.87
N ARG A 5 -12.53 -38.86 3.78
CA ARG A 5 -11.80 -37.66 4.22
C ARG A 5 -11.24 -36.85 3.05
N ARG A 6 -11.18 -37.46 1.85
CA ARG A 6 -10.70 -36.90 0.59
C ARG A 6 -11.59 -35.81 -0.02
N ILE A 7 -12.91 -35.84 0.17
CA ILE A 7 -13.83 -34.84 -0.43
C ILE A 7 -13.89 -33.58 0.44
N ILE A 8 -13.90 -33.75 1.76
CA ILE A 8 -13.83 -32.62 2.71
C ILE A 8 -12.46 -31.94 2.62
N SER A 9 -11.37 -32.70 2.44
CA SER A 9 -10.04 -32.12 2.25
C SER A 9 -9.84 -31.40 0.92
N THR A 10 -10.54 -31.81 -0.15
CA THR A 10 -10.45 -31.11 -1.45
C THR A 10 -11.26 -29.83 -1.47
N LEU A 11 -12.45 -29.79 -0.85
CA LEU A 11 -13.22 -28.56 -0.72
C LEU A 11 -12.54 -27.55 0.22
N LEU A 12 -11.95 -28.02 1.32
CA LEU A 12 -11.15 -27.17 2.23
C LEU A 12 -9.84 -26.71 1.55
N GLY A 13 -9.24 -27.55 0.70
CA GLY A 13 -8.06 -27.20 -0.09
C GLY A 13 -8.34 -26.11 -1.13
N ILE A 14 -9.48 -26.18 -1.83
CA ILE A 14 -9.87 -25.14 -2.80
C ILE A 14 -10.23 -23.82 -2.09
N LEU A 15 -10.83 -23.88 -0.89
CA LEU A 15 -11.14 -22.68 -0.09
C LEU A 15 -9.90 -22.06 0.59
N MET A 16 -8.88 -22.85 0.89
CA MET A 16 -7.61 -22.34 1.43
C MET A 16 -6.66 -21.82 0.34
N VAL A 17 -6.72 -22.34 -0.88
CA VAL A 17 -5.93 -21.82 -2.00
C VAL A 17 -6.43 -20.46 -2.48
N SER A 18 -7.71 -20.12 -2.28
CA SER A 18 -8.25 -18.78 -2.60
C SER A 18 -8.01 -17.72 -1.52
N MET A 19 -7.51 -18.08 -0.33
CA MET A 19 -7.22 -17.14 0.76
C MET A 19 -5.72 -16.86 0.98
N ILE A 20 -4.83 -17.46 0.19
CA ILE A 20 -3.39 -17.22 0.25
C ILE A 20 -2.89 -16.83 -1.15
N MET A 21 -3.37 -15.69 -1.65
CA MET A 21 -2.61 -14.92 -2.62
C MET A 21 -2.22 -13.58 -1.99
N THR A 22 -1.39 -13.67 -0.96
CA THR A 22 -0.46 -12.58 -0.67
C THR A 22 0.63 -12.63 -1.73
N PRO A 23 0.93 -11.54 -2.45
CA PRO A 23 2.14 -11.49 -3.25
C PRO A 23 3.33 -11.51 -2.28
N THR A 24 3.96 -12.67 -2.09
CA THR A 24 5.33 -12.72 -1.56
C THR A 24 6.24 -12.19 -2.65
N VAL A 25 6.53 -10.90 -2.60
CA VAL A 25 7.69 -10.33 -3.28
C VAL A 25 8.90 -10.95 -2.59
N ALA A 26 9.49 -11.95 -3.22
CA ALA A 26 10.80 -12.44 -2.83
C ALA A 26 11.78 -11.29 -3.06
N ALA A 27 12.37 -10.77 -1.98
CA ALA A 27 13.51 -9.88 -2.09
C ALA A 27 14.64 -10.67 -2.76
N THR A 28 14.93 -10.35 -4.02
CA THR A 28 16.12 -10.81 -4.69
C THR A 28 17.30 -10.19 -3.96
N THR A 29 17.94 -10.96 -3.08
CA THR A 29 19.23 -10.62 -2.51
C THR A 29 20.22 -10.56 -3.66
N LEU A 30 20.65 -9.35 -4.02
CA LEU A 30 21.79 -9.12 -4.89
C LEU A 30 23.01 -9.80 -4.26
N ASN A 31 23.48 -10.85 -4.94
CA ASN A 31 24.67 -11.59 -4.57
C ASN A 31 25.88 -10.80 -5.08
N ASP A 32 26.33 -9.80 -4.33
CA ASP A 32 27.57 -9.08 -4.62
C ASP A 32 28.76 -9.89 -4.09
N SER A 33 29.28 -10.75 -4.95
CA SER A 33 30.57 -11.39 -4.77
C SER A 33 31.69 -10.39 -5.08
N ASN A 34 32.03 -9.54 -4.12
CA ASN A 34 33.32 -8.86 -4.04
C ASN A 34 33.62 -8.45 -2.59
N PRO A 35 34.51 -9.14 -1.84
CA PRO A 35 34.85 -8.76 -0.49
C PRO A 35 35.95 -7.69 -0.52
N VAL A 36 35.56 -6.43 -0.75
CA VAL A 36 36.42 -5.29 -0.46
C VAL A 36 35.97 -4.72 0.89
N ALA A 37 36.77 -5.01 1.92
CA ALA A 37 36.82 -4.42 3.26
C ALA A 37 35.58 -3.62 3.74
N GLN A 38 34.76 -4.27 4.57
CA GLN A 38 33.82 -3.62 5.47
C GLN A 38 34.56 -2.66 6.42
N GLN A 39 34.43 -1.35 6.21
CA GLN A 39 34.78 -0.34 7.24
C GLN A 39 33.58 0.50 7.69
N PHE A 40 32.41 0.32 7.08
CA PHE A 40 31.19 1.04 7.40
C PHE A 40 30.11 0.07 7.90
N GLN A 41 29.51 0.37 9.04
CA GLN A 41 28.33 -0.32 9.57
C GLN A 41 27.13 0.63 9.49
N ALA A 42 26.06 0.20 8.84
CA ALA A 42 24.81 0.94 8.78
C ALA A 42 23.86 0.45 9.88
N PHE A 43 23.30 1.37 10.66
CA PHE A 43 22.33 1.09 11.71
C PHE A 43 21.03 1.83 11.44
N GLU A 44 19.90 1.16 11.58
CA GLU A 44 18.60 1.83 11.60
C GLU A 44 18.47 2.64 12.90
N ILE A 45 18.18 3.93 12.76
CA ILE A 45 17.86 4.79 13.90
C ILE A 45 16.36 4.70 14.17
N ASP A 46 15.56 4.93 13.13
CA ASP A 46 14.10 4.99 13.21
C ASP A 46 13.48 4.83 11.81
N ALA A 47 12.22 4.45 11.76
CA ALA A 47 11.47 4.24 10.52
C ALA A 47 9.97 4.47 10.71
N PHE A 48 9.29 4.82 9.62
CA PHE A 48 7.83 4.84 9.58
C PHE A 48 7.27 4.55 8.20
N THR A 49 5.98 4.25 8.19
CA THR A 49 5.21 4.12 6.94
C THR A 49 4.08 5.13 6.91
N TYR A 50 3.73 5.57 5.71
CA TYR A 50 2.62 6.51 5.50
C TYR A 50 1.77 6.08 4.31
N ARG A 51 0.49 6.46 4.30
CA ARG A 51 -0.43 6.16 3.22
C ARG A 51 -1.20 7.40 2.81
N ILE A 52 -1.30 7.63 1.50
CA ILE A 52 -2.08 8.71 0.90
C ILE A 52 -3.07 8.06 -0.05
N ALA A 53 -4.36 8.15 0.25
CA ALA A 53 -5.41 7.59 -0.59
C ALA A 53 -6.26 8.69 -1.22
N PHE A 54 -6.46 8.57 -2.53
CA PHE A 54 -7.38 9.38 -3.30
C PHE A 54 -8.69 8.62 -3.42
N GLN A 55 -9.76 9.25 -2.93
CA GLN A 55 -11.10 8.67 -2.87
C GLN A 55 -12.11 9.50 -3.63
N LEU A 56 -13.05 8.85 -4.28
CA LEU A 56 -14.21 9.51 -4.86
C LEU A 56 -15.17 9.99 -3.76
N SER A 57 -16.17 10.77 -4.16
CA SER A 57 -17.15 11.35 -3.24
C SER A 57 -17.96 10.32 -2.44
N ASP A 58 -18.00 9.05 -2.89
CA ASP A 58 -18.66 7.94 -2.20
C ASP A 58 -17.71 7.13 -1.28
N GLY A 59 -16.43 7.53 -1.17
CA GLY A 59 -15.41 6.85 -0.38
C GLY A 59 -14.64 5.76 -1.12
N THR A 60 -14.90 5.54 -2.41
CA THR A 60 -14.16 4.56 -3.22
C THR A 60 -12.70 5.00 -3.39
N GLU A 61 -11.75 4.21 -2.87
CA GLU A 61 -10.32 4.39 -3.12
C GLU A 61 -9.98 4.04 -4.58
N ILE A 62 -9.51 5.03 -5.34
CA ILE A 62 -9.11 4.86 -6.74
C ILE A 62 -7.60 4.86 -6.92
N PHE A 63 -6.86 5.51 -6.03
CA PHE A 63 -5.42 5.59 -6.11
C PHE A 63 -4.82 5.66 -4.71
N LEU A 64 -3.81 4.83 -4.44
CA LEU A 64 -3.16 4.72 -3.15
C LEU A 64 -1.64 4.82 -3.33
N ILE A 65 -1.04 5.67 -2.53
CA ILE A 65 0.41 5.80 -2.41
C ILE A 65 0.81 5.27 -1.04
N ARG A 66 1.80 4.38 -1.02
CA ARG A 66 2.37 3.84 0.22
C ARG A 66 3.83 4.23 0.31
N CYS A 67 4.19 4.82 1.43
CA CYS A 67 5.53 5.33 1.66
C CYS A 67 6.16 4.58 2.83
N SER A 68 7.46 4.34 2.75
CA SER A 68 8.28 3.86 3.85
C SER A 68 9.54 4.70 3.92
N PHE A 69 9.80 5.27 5.09
CA PHE A 69 10.94 6.13 5.34
C PHE A 69 11.75 5.55 6.49
N LYS A 70 13.06 5.52 6.32
CA LYS A 70 13.96 4.98 7.32
C LYS A 70 15.21 5.83 7.38
N ILE A 71 15.56 6.28 8.58
CA ILE A 71 16.83 6.93 8.84
C ILE A 71 17.85 5.89 9.24
N MET A 72 19.00 5.98 8.57
CA MET A 72 20.15 5.14 8.85
C MET A 72 21.35 5.99 9.24
N TYR A 73 22.12 5.43 10.16
CA TYR A 73 23.39 5.95 10.62
C TYR A 73 24.54 5.12 10.06
N PHE A 74 25.51 5.75 9.39
CA PHE A 74 26.72 5.08 8.91
C PHE A 74 27.88 5.35 9.86
N TYR A 75 28.37 4.28 10.49
CA TYR A 75 29.51 4.31 11.39
C TYR A 75 30.78 3.80 10.70
N GLN A 76 31.83 4.62 10.64
CA GLN A 76 33.15 4.18 10.19
C GLN A 76 34.04 3.81 11.38
N HIS A 77 34.41 2.54 11.51
CA HIS A 77 35.12 2.03 12.70
C HIS A 77 36.49 2.70 12.96
N HIS A 78 37.15 3.20 11.91
CA HIS A 78 38.46 3.85 12.01
C HIS A 78 38.41 5.37 12.23
N HIS A 79 37.23 5.98 12.06
CA HIS A 79 36.98 7.40 12.29
C HIS A 79 35.73 7.55 13.17
N PRO A 80 35.82 7.35 14.50
CA PRO A 80 34.68 7.29 15.41
C PRO A 80 33.91 8.62 15.54
N THR A 81 34.29 9.64 14.77
CA THR A 81 33.72 10.97 14.76
C THR A 81 32.91 11.27 13.49
N ILE A 82 32.98 10.47 12.42
CA ILE A 82 32.17 10.76 11.23
C ILE A 82 30.81 10.08 11.41
N THR A 83 29.78 10.88 11.65
CA THR A 83 28.39 10.46 11.73
C THR A 83 27.64 11.01 10.54
N GLU A 84 27.35 10.15 9.56
CA GLU A 84 26.52 10.50 8.41
C GLU A 84 25.12 9.92 8.61
N HIS A 85 24.11 10.75 8.38
CA HIS A 85 22.72 10.34 8.40
C HIS A 85 22.20 10.23 6.98
N TYR A 86 21.60 9.11 6.67
CA TYR A 86 20.99 8.86 5.38
C TYR A 86 19.51 8.56 5.54
N LEU A 87 18.72 9.03 4.57
CA LEU A 87 17.33 8.67 4.42
C LEU A 87 17.19 7.64 3.32
N GLN A 88 16.59 6.51 3.68
CA GLN A 88 16.06 5.56 2.74
C GLN A 88 14.56 5.84 2.56
N SER A 89 14.14 6.13 1.34
CA SER A 89 12.75 6.38 0.97
C SER A 89 12.28 5.30 0.00
N TYR A 90 11.07 4.79 0.21
CA TYR A 90 10.36 3.92 -0.73
C TYR A 90 8.95 4.44 -0.92
N VAL A 91 8.52 4.55 -2.17
CA VAL A 91 7.19 5.04 -2.56
C VAL A 91 6.59 4.07 -3.57
N GLY A 92 5.47 3.45 -3.18
CA GLY A 92 4.71 2.50 -3.99
C GLY A 92 3.37 3.07 -4.43
N PHE A 93 3.00 2.83 -5.68
CA PHE A 93 1.77 3.32 -6.30
C PHE A 93 0.81 2.15 -6.57
N TYR A 94 -0.46 2.30 -6.19
CA TYR A 94 -1.46 1.24 -6.31
C TYR A 94 -2.78 1.80 -6.81
N PHE A 95 -3.36 1.17 -7.82
CA PHE A 95 -4.66 1.54 -8.34
C PHE A 95 -5.76 0.80 -7.59
N GLY A 96 -6.86 1.51 -7.35
CA GLY A 96 -8.06 0.97 -6.73
C GLY A 96 -8.60 -0.23 -7.50
N LYS A 97 -9.14 -1.20 -6.77
CA LYS A 97 -9.72 -2.42 -7.33
C LYS A 97 -11.12 -2.63 -6.78
N SER A 98 -11.99 -3.18 -7.62
CA SER A 98 -13.31 -3.59 -7.20
C SER A 98 -13.27 -4.79 -6.24
N ALA A 99 -14.41 -5.14 -5.66
CA ALA A 99 -14.53 -6.29 -4.78
C ALA A 99 -14.18 -7.64 -5.44
N LEU A 100 -14.23 -7.73 -6.79
CA LEU A 100 -13.78 -8.90 -7.55
C LEU A 100 -12.34 -8.75 -8.09
N GLY A 101 -11.61 -7.72 -7.66
CA GLY A 101 -10.21 -7.49 -8.03
C GLY A 101 -10.00 -6.83 -9.40
N ARG A 102 -11.05 -6.30 -10.03
CA ARG A 102 -10.94 -5.61 -11.32
C ARG A 102 -10.41 -4.18 -11.11
N PRO A 103 -9.51 -3.67 -11.97
CA PRO A 103 -8.99 -2.31 -11.82
C PRO A 103 -10.11 -1.28 -11.97
N LEU A 104 -10.04 -0.19 -11.19
CA LEU A 104 -10.95 0.96 -11.27
C LEU A 104 -10.36 2.12 -12.06
N VAL A 105 -9.03 2.16 -12.19
CA VAL A 105 -8.27 3.17 -12.92
C VAL A 105 -7.68 2.52 -14.17
N SER A 106 -7.84 3.19 -15.31
CA SER A 106 -7.25 2.79 -16.59
C SER A 106 -5.86 3.40 -16.78
N SER A 107 -5.66 4.65 -16.37
CA SER A 107 -4.37 5.33 -16.39
C SER A 107 -4.29 6.41 -15.31
N ALA A 108 -3.07 6.70 -14.87
CA ALA A 108 -2.77 7.87 -14.06
C ALA A 108 -1.47 8.51 -14.55
N SER A 109 -1.38 9.82 -14.47
CA SER A 109 -0.17 10.58 -14.82
C SER A 109 -0.03 11.80 -13.93
N ALA A 110 1.20 12.23 -13.71
CA ALA A 110 1.51 13.49 -13.04
C ALA A 110 2.52 14.28 -13.87
N THR A 111 2.46 15.61 -13.80
CA THR A 111 3.54 16.44 -14.34
C THR A 111 4.78 16.28 -13.48
N ASN A 112 4.59 16.35 -12.16
CA ASN A 112 5.62 16.08 -11.18
C ASN A 112 4.99 15.50 -9.92
N LEU A 113 5.52 14.38 -9.46
CA LEU A 113 5.21 13.80 -8.16
C LEU A 113 6.54 13.59 -7.46
N ALA A 114 6.79 14.39 -6.42
CA ALA A 114 8.09 14.41 -5.77
C ALA A 114 7.97 14.36 -4.24
N PHE A 115 8.99 13.79 -3.60
CA PHE A 115 9.15 13.79 -2.16
C PHE A 115 10.44 14.50 -1.78
N TYR A 116 10.33 15.54 -0.98
CA TYR A 116 11.45 16.36 -0.51
C TYR A 116 11.70 16.09 0.98
N PRO A 117 12.89 15.57 1.35
CA PRO A 117 13.20 15.30 2.75
C PRO A 117 13.17 16.55 3.62
N LYS A 118 12.70 16.35 4.86
CA LYS A 118 12.76 17.35 5.92
C LYS A 118 13.16 16.68 7.23
N TRP A 119 14.03 17.32 7.99
CA TRP A 119 14.46 16.82 9.29
C TRP A 119 14.93 17.95 10.21
N VAL A 120 15.05 17.63 11.50
CA VAL A 120 15.70 18.50 12.49
C VAL A 120 16.95 17.78 12.96
N ASP A 121 18.09 18.46 13.01
CA ASP A 121 19.34 17.89 13.51
C ASP A 121 19.41 17.89 15.05
N SER A 122 20.44 17.25 15.62
CA SER A 122 20.56 17.17 17.10
C SER A 122 20.86 18.51 17.79
N ALA A 123 21.20 19.56 17.03
CA ALA A 123 21.36 20.91 17.55
C ALA A 123 20.05 21.72 17.49
N GLY A 124 18.99 21.14 16.91
CA GLY A 124 17.67 21.74 16.80
C GLY A 124 17.49 22.61 15.54
N TYR A 125 18.40 22.52 14.56
CA TYR A 125 18.23 23.26 13.31
C TYR A 125 17.36 22.46 12.34
N PRO A 126 16.29 23.08 11.79
CA PRO A 126 15.48 22.46 10.76
C PRO A 126 16.18 22.54 9.39
N HIS A 127 16.06 21.46 8.63
CA HIS A 127 16.53 21.32 7.26
C HIS A 127 15.36 20.83 6.40
N ASP A 128 15.12 21.50 5.29
CA ASP A 128 14.03 21.22 4.36
C ASP A 128 14.56 21.35 2.94
N LEU A 129 14.41 20.31 2.13
CA LEU A 129 14.91 20.27 0.76
C LEU A 129 13.82 20.59 -0.27
N LEU A 130 12.65 21.06 0.16
CA LEU A 130 11.56 21.42 -0.73
C LEU A 130 12.00 22.46 -1.77
N GLY A 131 11.88 22.08 -3.05
CA GLY A 131 12.27 22.93 -4.18
C GLY A 131 13.75 22.85 -4.58
N ASP A 132 14.57 22.15 -3.79
CA ASP A 132 16.00 21.94 -4.06
C ASP A 132 16.25 20.51 -4.58
N GLU A 133 16.34 19.53 -3.67
CA GLU A 133 16.69 18.15 -3.99
C GLU A 133 15.61 17.17 -3.52
N ALA A 134 14.84 16.63 -4.47
CA ALA A 134 13.89 15.59 -4.19
C ALA A 134 14.59 14.24 -3.98
N SER A 135 14.24 13.53 -2.91
CA SER A 135 14.66 12.14 -2.72
C SER A 135 14.08 11.24 -3.80
N PHE A 136 12.93 11.60 -4.34
CA PHE A 136 12.34 10.95 -5.49
C PHE A 136 11.50 11.96 -6.26
N SER A 137 11.54 11.88 -7.59
CA SER A 137 10.63 12.59 -8.48
C SER A 137 10.22 11.66 -9.62
N LEU A 138 8.94 11.72 -9.96
CA LEU A 138 8.34 11.01 -11.08
C LEU A 138 7.56 12.00 -11.93
N SER A 139 7.78 11.94 -13.24
CA SER A 139 7.02 12.69 -14.25
C SER A 139 6.48 11.73 -15.29
N GLY A 140 5.27 12.03 -15.80
CA GLY A 140 4.59 11.23 -16.80
C GLY A 140 3.68 10.16 -16.21
N GLN A 141 3.65 8.98 -16.83
CA GLN A 141 2.70 7.92 -16.50
C GLN A 141 3.09 7.20 -15.20
N ILE A 142 2.09 7.02 -14.33
CA ILE A 142 2.17 6.23 -13.10
C ILE A 142 1.67 4.82 -13.43
N VAL A 143 2.40 3.80 -12.98
CA VAL A 143 2.06 2.38 -13.24
C VAL A 143 1.56 1.71 -11.95
N ASP A 144 0.47 0.92 -12.05
CA ASP A 144 -0.03 0.13 -10.92
C ASP A 144 1.03 -0.85 -10.42
N GLY A 145 1.32 -0.82 -9.12
CA GLY A 145 2.33 -1.64 -8.46
C GLY A 145 3.77 -1.13 -8.64
N GLN A 146 3.98 0.04 -9.25
CA GLN A 146 5.31 0.64 -9.35
C GLN A 146 5.84 0.98 -7.95
N LEU A 147 7.09 0.57 -7.69
CA LEU A 147 7.83 0.90 -6.48
C LEU A 147 9.08 1.68 -6.88
N THR A 148 9.24 2.88 -6.33
CA THR A 148 10.47 3.65 -6.46
C THR A 148 11.11 3.77 -5.08
N GLY A 149 12.43 3.84 -5.03
CA GLY A 149 13.12 4.13 -3.79
C GLY A 149 14.45 4.80 -4.04
N ASN A 150 14.91 5.55 -3.04
CA ASN A 150 16.19 6.22 -3.06
C ASN A 150 16.88 6.11 -1.71
N PHE A 151 18.19 6.30 -1.74
CA PHE A 151 19.03 6.34 -0.56
C PHE A 151 19.91 7.59 -0.64
N GLN A 152 19.60 8.57 0.20
CA GLN A 152 20.15 9.93 0.11
C GLN A 152 20.85 10.32 1.41
N LEU A 153 22.01 10.95 1.29
CA LEU A 153 22.69 11.57 2.43
C LEU A 153 21.91 12.80 2.85
N LEU A 154 21.43 12.82 4.10
CA LEU A 154 20.74 13.98 4.66
C LEU A 154 21.73 14.92 5.35
N ASP A 155 22.53 14.38 6.25
CA ASP A 155 23.42 15.18 7.09
C ASP A 155 24.84 14.59 7.10
N PRO A 156 25.82 15.28 6.48
CA PRO A 156 27.22 14.87 6.51
C PRO A 156 27.93 15.24 7.83
N LEU A 157 27.28 15.96 8.74
CA LEU A 157 27.93 16.53 9.91
C LEU A 157 28.04 15.53 11.07
N ALA A 158 29.30 15.25 11.42
CA ALA A 158 29.76 14.60 12.65
C ALA A 158 29.13 15.09 13.97
N ALA A 159 28.69 16.36 14.00
CA ALA A 159 28.10 16.97 15.19
C ALA A 159 26.69 16.45 15.46
N SER A 160 25.99 16.03 14.40
CA SER A 160 24.67 15.43 14.51
C SER A 160 24.79 14.04 15.09
N ARG A 161 24.23 13.82 16.27
CA ARG A 161 24.27 12.52 16.96
C ARG A 161 22.99 11.71 16.80
N TYR A 162 21.88 12.38 16.55
CA TYR A 162 20.56 11.79 16.35
C TYR A 162 19.68 12.77 15.56
N ILE A 163 18.62 12.25 14.94
CA ILE A 163 17.64 13.04 14.19
C ILE A 163 16.33 13.01 14.98
N PRO A 164 16.01 14.06 15.78
CA PRO A 164 14.79 14.13 16.58
C PRO A 164 13.51 14.12 15.76
N GLU A 165 13.53 14.65 14.54
CA GLU A 165 12.36 14.73 13.67
C GLU A 165 12.76 14.45 12.23
N PHE A 166 11.96 13.66 11.52
CA PHE A 166 12.20 13.41 10.11
C PHE A 166 10.94 13.05 9.32
N GLY A 167 11.03 13.27 8.02
CA GLY A 167 10.01 12.94 7.06
C GLY A 167 10.23 13.77 5.81
N GLY A 168 9.22 14.51 5.39
CA GLY A 168 9.32 15.39 4.24
C GLY A 168 7.98 15.82 3.67
N THR A 169 8.06 16.56 2.58
CA THR A 169 6.91 17.11 1.86
C THR A 169 6.70 16.33 0.57
N PHE A 170 5.53 15.72 0.42
CA PHE A 170 5.05 15.24 -0.87
C PHE A 170 4.45 16.38 -1.66
N THR A 171 4.75 16.42 -2.93
CA THR A 171 4.19 17.38 -3.89
C THR A 171 3.54 16.60 -5.03
N PHE A 172 2.33 17.00 -5.39
CA PHE A 172 1.57 16.46 -6.51
C PHE A 172 1.21 17.61 -7.42
N GLU A 173 1.78 17.62 -8.62
CA GLU A 173 1.55 18.65 -9.63
C GLU A 173 1.05 17.99 -10.91
N GLY A 174 -0.01 18.53 -11.50
CA GLY A 174 -0.49 18.04 -12.78
C GLY A 174 -1.12 16.64 -12.73
N LEU A 175 -1.68 16.22 -11.58
CA LEU A 175 -2.20 14.86 -11.40
C LEU A 175 -3.49 14.65 -12.20
N LYS A 176 -3.50 13.62 -13.04
CA LYS A 176 -4.67 13.19 -13.83
C LYS A 176 -4.91 11.71 -13.61
N ILE A 177 -6.15 11.33 -13.34
CA ILE A 177 -6.55 9.94 -13.13
C ILE A 177 -7.73 9.64 -14.06
N THR A 178 -7.57 8.66 -14.94
CA THR A 178 -8.65 8.20 -15.83
C THR A 178 -9.24 6.91 -15.27
N LEU A 179 -10.53 6.91 -15.02
CA LEU A 179 -11.27 5.74 -14.56
C LEU A 179 -11.49 4.74 -15.71
N VAL A 180 -11.89 3.51 -15.39
CA VAL A 180 -12.14 2.46 -16.39
C VAL A 180 -13.34 2.71 -17.31
N ASP A 181 -14.24 3.60 -16.93
CA ASP A 181 -15.37 4.05 -17.76
C ASP A 181 -15.01 5.25 -18.64
N GLY A 182 -13.75 5.72 -18.59
CA GLY A 182 -13.24 6.84 -19.38
C GLY A 182 -13.47 8.22 -18.75
N VAL A 183 -14.02 8.29 -17.54
CA VAL A 183 -14.11 9.56 -16.80
C VAL A 183 -12.70 10.01 -16.38
N GLU A 184 -12.32 11.21 -16.77
CA GLU A 184 -11.05 11.83 -16.36
C GLU A 184 -11.29 12.73 -15.13
N ILE A 185 -10.52 12.47 -14.07
CA ILE A 185 -10.40 13.34 -12.91
C ILE A 185 -9.12 14.12 -13.09
N ASP A 186 -9.28 15.40 -13.44
CA ASP A 186 -8.19 16.31 -13.71
C ASP A 186 -7.94 17.20 -12.49
N LEU A 187 -6.80 17.00 -11.85
CA LEU A 187 -6.29 17.80 -10.73
C LEU A 187 -5.08 18.62 -11.19
N SER A 188 -4.96 18.92 -12.48
CA SER A 188 -3.77 19.60 -13.01
C SER A 188 -3.62 21.05 -12.58
N GLU A 189 -4.72 21.70 -12.21
CA GLU A 189 -4.70 23.05 -11.61
C GLU A 189 -4.48 23.03 -10.09
N GLU A 190 -4.34 21.84 -9.49
CA GLU A 190 -4.13 21.66 -8.05
C GLU A 190 -2.66 21.31 -7.79
N ASN A 191 -1.94 22.17 -7.08
CA ASN A 191 -0.67 21.79 -6.46
C ASN A 191 -0.96 21.30 -5.05
N ILE A 192 -0.96 19.98 -4.87
CA ILE A 192 -1.24 19.39 -3.57
C ILE A 192 0.09 19.17 -2.86
N GLN A 193 0.25 19.69 -1.65
CA GLN A 193 1.41 19.43 -0.81
C GLN A 193 0.97 18.76 0.50
N LEU A 194 1.68 17.71 0.89
CA LEU A 194 1.46 16.98 2.14
C LEU A 194 2.78 16.92 2.91
N GLU A 195 2.85 17.67 4.00
CA GLU A 195 3.98 17.62 4.92
C GLU A 195 3.76 16.50 5.95
N ILE A 196 4.65 15.49 5.93
CA ILE A 196 4.58 14.33 6.81
C ILE A 196 5.86 14.29 7.63
N ILE A 197 5.74 14.52 8.94
CA ILE A 197 6.87 14.53 9.86
C ILE A 197 6.60 13.56 11.01
N LYS A 198 7.65 12.86 11.43
CA LYS A 198 7.66 11.97 12.58
C LYS A 198 8.66 12.45 13.61
N GLU A 199 8.21 12.50 14.86
CA GLU A 199 9.07 12.67 16.02
C GLU A 199 9.76 11.34 16.41
N LEU A 200 10.98 11.46 16.92
CA LEU A 200 11.80 10.33 17.34
C LEU A 200 11.11 9.57 18.48
N ASN A 201 11.13 8.24 18.39
CA ASN A 201 10.45 7.30 19.31
C ASN A 201 8.92 7.27 19.24
N GLU A 202 8.28 8.10 18.41
CA GLU A 202 6.88 7.83 18.06
C GLU A 202 6.79 6.62 17.12
N TYR A 203 5.67 5.89 17.12
CA TYR A 203 5.50 4.77 16.18
C TYR A 203 4.97 5.24 14.80
N ASN A 204 4.18 6.31 14.80
CA ASN A 204 3.56 6.88 13.60
C ASN A 204 3.99 8.34 13.46
N PRO A 205 3.97 8.90 12.23
CA PRO A 205 4.14 10.33 12.05
C PRO A 205 2.96 11.11 12.64
N ASN A 206 3.20 12.41 12.84
CA ASN A 206 2.18 13.39 13.18
C ASN A 206 1.09 13.46 12.10
N GLU A 207 -0.05 14.04 12.45
CA GLU A 207 -1.07 14.35 11.45
C GLU A 207 -0.46 15.32 10.44
N PRO A 208 -0.52 15.03 9.13
CA PRO A 208 0.17 15.86 8.16
C PRO A 208 -0.53 17.20 8.01
N ASP A 209 0.27 18.20 7.65
CA ASP A 209 -0.24 19.45 7.13
C ASP A 209 -0.50 19.29 5.63
N VAL A 210 -1.68 19.70 5.17
CA VAL A 210 -2.13 19.51 3.80
C VAL A 210 -2.49 20.87 3.23
N SER A 211 -1.81 21.25 2.15
CA SER A 211 -2.08 22.49 1.42
C SER A 211 -2.41 22.20 -0.04
N PHE A 212 -3.29 23.02 -0.60
CA PHE A 212 -3.72 22.96 -2.00
C PHE A 212 -4.12 24.35 -2.48
N ASP A 213 -3.92 24.60 -3.77
CA ASP A 213 -4.18 25.92 -4.37
C ASP A 213 -5.68 26.22 -4.51
N ASN A 214 -6.54 25.22 -4.75
CA ASN A 214 -7.99 25.41 -4.84
C ASN A 214 -8.80 24.50 -3.90
N ASN A 215 -9.96 24.98 -3.48
CA ASN A 215 -10.83 24.32 -2.48
C ASN A 215 -11.69 23.15 -3.02
N ASN A 216 -11.32 22.54 -4.16
CA ASN A 216 -12.11 21.45 -4.74
C ASN A 216 -11.81 20.08 -4.13
N ILE A 217 -10.75 19.98 -3.34
CA ILE A 217 -10.33 18.77 -2.63
C ILE A 217 -10.66 18.95 -1.16
N THR A 218 -11.32 17.94 -0.58
CA THR A 218 -11.47 17.85 0.88
C THR A 218 -10.56 16.74 1.39
N PHE A 219 -10.09 16.86 2.63
CA PHE A 219 -9.17 15.87 3.20
C PHE A 219 -9.57 15.46 4.61
N SER A 220 -9.17 14.26 4.98
CA SER A 220 -9.25 13.75 6.35
C SER A 220 -7.93 13.09 6.70
N ASN A 221 -7.36 13.51 7.82
CA ASN A 221 -6.06 13.05 8.28
C ASN A 221 -6.19 12.16 9.51
N THR A 222 -5.26 11.22 9.62
CA THR A 222 -5.03 10.42 10.82
C THR A 222 -3.54 10.15 10.90
N ARG A 223 -3.02 9.82 12.08
CA ARG A 223 -1.62 9.37 12.22
C ARG A 223 -1.34 8.19 11.27
N GLY A 224 -0.40 8.39 10.35
CA GLY A 224 -0.01 7.39 9.35
C GLY A 224 -0.88 7.30 8.08
N TYR A 225 -1.93 8.12 7.93
CA TYR A 225 -2.86 8.02 6.79
C TYR A 225 -3.54 9.37 6.45
N THR A 226 -3.52 9.76 5.17
CA THR A 226 -4.36 10.83 4.61
C THR A 226 -5.34 10.30 3.58
N TYR A 227 -6.58 10.73 3.68
CA TYR A 227 -7.60 10.57 2.66
C TYR A 227 -7.82 11.92 1.95
N LEU A 228 -7.63 11.95 0.64
CA LEU A 228 -7.96 13.06 -0.25
C LEU A 228 -9.24 12.69 -1.00
N ASN A 229 -10.34 13.37 -0.67
CA ASN A 229 -11.62 13.19 -1.34
C ASN A 229 -11.71 14.14 -2.54
N ILE A 230 -11.75 13.54 -3.71
CA ILE A 230 -11.72 14.17 -5.02
C ILE A 230 -13.07 14.00 -5.71
N GLY A 231 -13.45 15.00 -6.51
CA GLY A 231 -14.71 14.98 -7.25
C GLY A 231 -14.79 13.81 -8.22
N GLY A 232 -15.95 13.14 -8.26
CA GLY A 232 -16.23 12.07 -9.22
C GLY A 232 -17.26 11.07 -8.69
N ALA A 233 -17.93 10.40 -9.62
CA ALA A 233 -18.86 9.32 -9.31
C ALA A 233 -18.15 7.96 -9.41
N ALA A 234 -18.58 7.00 -8.57
CA ALA A 234 -18.05 5.64 -8.67
C ALA A 234 -18.35 5.00 -10.03
N PRO A 235 -17.36 4.31 -10.64
CA PRO A 235 -17.59 3.56 -11.87
C PRO A 235 -18.71 2.54 -11.72
N LEU A 236 -19.56 2.42 -12.75
CA LEU A 236 -20.64 1.42 -12.80
C LEU A 236 -20.13 -0.02 -12.55
N LEU A 237 -18.86 -0.28 -12.88
CA LEU A 237 -18.16 -1.53 -12.64
C LEU A 237 -18.27 -1.99 -11.17
N LEU A 238 -18.17 -1.07 -10.21
CA LEU A 238 -18.27 -1.36 -8.77
C LEU A 238 -19.65 -1.88 -8.39
N ILE A 239 -20.69 -1.25 -8.91
CA ILE A 239 -22.09 -1.64 -8.65
C ILE A 239 -22.33 -3.05 -9.20
N ILE A 240 -21.86 -3.31 -10.42
CA ILE A 240 -21.99 -4.63 -11.06
C ILE A 240 -21.21 -5.69 -10.26
N ASP A 241 -19.98 -5.39 -9.83
CA ASP A 241 -19.18 -6.32 -9.02
C ASP A 241 -19.81 -6.65 -7.69
N LEU A 242 -20.40 -5.66 -7.03
CA LEU A 242 -21.08 -5.87 -5.77
C LEU A 242 -22.29 -6.80 -5.94
N ILE A 243 -23.10 -6.58 -6.98
CA ILE A 243 -24.25 -7.45 -7.30
C ILE A 243 -23.79 -8.88 -7.61
N LEU A 244 -22.72 -9.04 -8.40
CA LEU A 244 -22.16 -10.34 -8.73
C LEU A 244 -21.62 -11.05 -7.47
N LEU A 245 -20.87 -10.34 -6.64
CA LEU A 245 -20.33 -10.88 -5.39
C LEU A 245 -21.44 -11.37 -4.46
N VAL A 246 -22.47 -10.55 -4.23
CA VAL A 246 -23.63 -10.94 -3.41
C VAL A 246 -24.34 -12.15 -4.00
N SER A 247 -24.47 -12.22 -5.33
CA SER A 247 -25.07 -13.36 -6.03
C SER A 247 -24.24 -14.65 -5.84
N PHE A 248 -22.91 -14.57 -5.96
CA PHE A 248 -22.03 -15.71 -5.74
C PHE A 248 -22.05 -16.20 -4.29
N ILE A 249 -22.02 -15.27 -3.31
CA ILE A 249 -22.12 -15.60 -1.89
C ILE A 249 -23.47 -16.29 -1.60
N SER A 250 -24.58 -15.76 -2.13
CA SER A 250 -25.91 -16.33 -1.94
C SER A 250 -26.00 -17.74 -2.52
N LEU A 251 -25.46 -17.95 -3.72
CA LEU A 251 -25.41 -19.27 -4.36
C LEU A 251 -24.56 -20.25 -3.55
N ALA A 252 -23.41 -19.80 -3.02
CA ALA A 252 -22.55 -20.62 -2.17
C ALA A 252 -23.25 -21.03 -0.88
N ILE A 253 -23.96 -20.11 -0.21
CA ILE A 253 -24.72 -20.41 1.01
C ILE A 253 -25.82 -21.44 0.73
N VAL A 254 -26.59 -21.26 -0.34
CA VAL A 254 -27.63 -22.23 -0.74
C VAL A 254 -27.00 -23.59 -1.07
N GLY A 255 -25.88 -23.60 -1.80
CA GLY A 255 -25.14 -24.82 -2.11
C GLY A 255 -24.64 -25.56 -0.86
N ILE A 256 -24.11 -24.83 0.12
CA ILE A 256 -23.68 -25.38 1.42
C ILE A 256 -24.88 -25.95 2.18
N ALA A 257 -26.00 -25.23 2.24
CA ALA A 257 -27.21 -25.70 2.91
C ALA A 257 -27.74 -27.00 2.27
N VAL A 258 -27.81 -27.05 0.94
CA VAL A 258 -28.18 -28.24 0.18
C VAL A 258 -27.20 -29.40 0.43
N LEU A 259 -25.89 -29.13 0.45
CA LEU A 259 -24.87 -30.13 0.75
C LEU A 259 -25.03 -30.69 2.18
N ILE A 260 -25.28 -29.84 3.17
CA ILE A 260 -25.53 -30.25 4.56
C ILE A 260 -26.79 -31.13 4.65
N LEU A 261 -27.87 -30.74 3.97
CA LEU A 261 -29.10 -31.52 3.93
C LEU A 261 -28.90 -32.89 3.25
N TRP A 262 -28.13 -32.93 2.16
CA TRP A 262 -27.77 -34.18 1.48
C TRP A 262 -26.89 -35.07 2.37
N LEU A 263 -25.84 -34.54 2.99
CA LEU A 263 -24.97 -35.29 3.90
C LEU A 263 -25.72 -35.85 5.12
N LYS A 264 -26.77 -35.17 5.58
CA LYS A 264 -27.68 -35.65 6.64
C LYS A 264 -28.76 -36.62 6.14
N GLY A 265 -28.76 -36.97 4.85
CA GLY A 265 -29.74 -37.88 4.25
C GLY A 265 -31.16 -37.31 4.17
N ARG A 266 -31.33 -35.99 4.31
CA ARG A 266 -32.66 -35.34 4.25
C ARG A 266 -33.15 -35.12 2.83
N ILE A 267 -32.24 -35.08 1.86
CA ILE A 267 -32.54 -34.91 0.42
C ILE A 267 -31.64 -35.81 -0.42
N ALA A 268 -32.12 -36.23 -1.61
CA ALA A 268 -31.33 -36.93 -2.61
C ALA A 268 -30.98 -35.96 -3.74
N LEU A 269 -29.69 -35.86 -4.09
CA LEU A 269 -29.24 -35.03 -5.21
C LEU A 269 -29.17 -35.87 -6.50
N PRO A 270 -29.73 -35.40 -7.63
CA PRO A 270 -29.79 -36.19 -8.86
C PRO A 270 -28.41 -36.43 -9.52
N ILE A 271 -27.40 -35.61 -9.19
CA ILE A 271 -26.06 -35.65 -9.81
C ILE A 271 -25.06 -36.48 -8.98
N LEU A 272 -25.31 -36.63 -7.68
CA LEU A 272 -24.52 -37.43 -6.74
C LEU A 272 -25.40 -38.60 -6.33
N GLY A 273 -25.23 -39.76 -6.95
CA GLY A 273 -26.07 -40.96 -6.75
C GLY A 273 -26.37 -41.29 -5.28
N LYS A 274 -27.41 -42.12 -5.06
CA LYS A 274 -27.96 -42.50 -3.75
C LYS A 274 -26.86 -42.66 -2.68
N LEU A 275 -27.03 -41.96 -1.55
CA LEU A 275 -26.18 -42.12 -0.36
C LEU A 275 -26.05 -43.61 0.00
N PRO A 276 -24.88 -44.07 0.50
CA PRO A 276 -24.72 -45.45 0.92
C PRO A 276 -25.69 -45.73 2.05
N SER A 277 -26.69 -46.57 1.76
CA SER A 277 -27.69 -47.06 2.71
C SER A 277 -27.00 -47.64 3.94
N GLU A 278 -27.56 -47.40 5.13
CA GLU A 278 -27.11 -48.04 6.36
C GLU A 278 -27.07 -49.57 6.19
N PRO A 279 -26.04 -50.26 6.72
CA PRO A 279 -26.04 -51.71 6.72
C PRO A 279 -27.19 -52.17 7.63
N VAL A 280 -28.10 -52.94 7.04
CA VAL A 280 -29.09 -53.74 7.78
C VAL A 280 -28.28 -54.68 8.68
N VAL A 281 -28.33 -54.44 9.99
CA VAL A 281 -27.85 -55.40 10.98
C VAL A 281 -28.82 -56.58 10.91
N GLN A 282 -28.36 -57.68 10.34
CA GLN A 282 -28.99 -59.00 10.50
C GLN A 282 -28.61 -59.58 11.85
#